data_AF-A0A7S1NE66-F1
#
_entry.id   AF-A0A7S1NE66-F1
#
_cell.length_a   1.000
_cell.length_b   1.000
_cell.length_c   1.000
_cell.angle_alpha   90.00
_cell.angle_beta   90.00
_cell.angle_gamma   90.00
#
_symmetry.space_group_name_H-M   'P 1'
#
loop_
_entity.id
_entity.type
_entity.pdbx_description
1 polymer ?
#
loop_
_entity_poly.entity_id
_entity_poly.type
_entity_poly.pdbx_seq_one_letter_code
_entity_poly.pdbx_strand_id
1 'polypeptide(L)'
;MPADKAPESPPLRGDPNVYSPRQDSHIYSDHGGDLTETEQVAESPQAERRSLQVLFIAFVSSWQFDTFILTLTLINAITLAMDSPSANPTLLEVLEVCEMVFLIIFTIEMLLKLIAFRLKYFKDGWNWLDCIIVLLGWITAIGSGVNLSALRAFRIFRVIKGVGKVGGLRTLVRALLASAPQLVQVLFVLVFFIVVFAIVGVQLFA
;
A
#
# COMPACT_ATOMS: atom_id res chain seq x y z
N MET A 1 -41.15 -24.78 55.56
CA MET A 1 -41.07 -26.27 55.62
C MET A 1 -41.11 -26.79 54.20
N PRO A 2 -40.28 -27.78 53.80
CA PRO A 2 -38.81 -27.76 53.62
C PRO A 2 -38.44 -27.93 52.12
N ALA A 3 -37.40 -27.30 51.58
CA ALA A 3 -36.01 -27.78 51.53
C ALA A 3 -35.87 -29.24 51.05
N ASP A 4 -35.72 -29.43 49.72
CA ASP A 4 -35.30 -30.70 49.13
C ASP A 4 -33.76 -30.73 49.02
N LYS A 5 -33.21 -31.84 49.49
CA LYS A 5 -31.84 -32.03 49.96
C LYS A 5 -31.25 -33.13 49.09
N ALA A 6 -30.34 -32.79 48.18
CA ALA A 6 -29.53 -33.80 47.49
C ALA A 6 -28.51 -34.42 48.48
N PRO A 7 -28.21 -35.73 48.39
CA PRO A 7 -27.42 -36.43 49.39
C PRO A 7 -25.90 -36.17 49.25
N GLU A 8 -25.27 -35.94 50.40
CA GLU A 8 -23.82 -35.87 50.60
C GLU A 8 -23.14 -37.21 50.27
N SER A 9 -22.01 -37.15 49.54
CA SER A 9 -21.02 -38.23 49.49
C SER A 9 -19.87 -37.95 50.47
N PRO A 10 -19.35 -38.95 51.21
CA PRO A 10 -18.43 -38.73 52.35
C PRO A 10 -16.99 -38.34 51.94
N PRO A 11 -16.22 -37.70 52.85
CA PRO A 11 -14.84 -37.30 52.60
C PRO A 11 -13.85 -38.37 53.10
N LEU A 12 -12.92 -38.83 52.26
CA LEU A 12 -11.77 -39.64 52.66
C LEU A 12 -10.67 -39.40 51.61
N ARG A 13 -9.39 -39.16 51.89
CA ARG A 13 -8.57 -39.12 53.10
C ARG A 13 -7.21 -38.58 52.62
N GLY A 14 -6.51 -37.83 53.47
CA GLY A 14 -5.24 -37.19 53.12
C GLY A 14 -4.11 -38.15 52.76
N ASP A 15 -3.12 -37.62 52.05
CA ASP A 15 -1.72 -37.84 52.43
C ASP A 15 -0.87 -36.58 52.16
N PRO A 16 -0.36 -35.93 53.22
CA PRO A 16 0.51 -34.76 53.14
C PRO A 16 1.97 -35.20 53.34
N ASN A 17 2.59 -35.87 52.38
CA ASN A 17 4.06 -36.00 52.36
C ASN A 17 4.53 -36.75 51.10
N VAL A 18 4.81 -35.99 50.03
CA VAL A 18 5.75 -36.45 49.01
C VAL A 18 6.71 -35.29 48.72
N TYR A 19 7.63 -35.06 49.66
CA TYR A 19 8.88 -34.38 49.39
C TYR A 19 9.99 -35.24 49.97
N SER A 20 10.63 -36.04 49.11
CA SER A 20 11.87 -36.73 49.44
C SER A 20 13.05 -35.87 48.97
N PRO A 21 13.93 -35.37 49.87
CA PRO A 21 15.18 -34.76 49.44
C PRO A 21 16.14 -35.86 48.98
N ARG A 22 16.47 -35.92 47.68
CA ARG A 22 17.65 -36.65 47.23
C ARG A 22 18.85 -35.71 47.27
N GLN A 23 19.72 -35.98 48.22
CA GLN A 23 21.11 -35.55 48.21
C GLN A 23 21.83 -36.31 47.09
N ASP A 24 22.20 -35.60 46.04
CA ASP A 24 23.29 -35.99 45.15
C ASP A 24 24.23 -34.78 45.03
N SER A 25 25.10 -34.67 46.02
CA SER A 25 26.16 -33.68 46.11
C SER A 25 27.46 -34.27 45.56
N HIS A 26 27.56 -34.58 44.27
CA HIS A 26 28.86 -34.86 43.66
C HIS A 26 28.86 -34.50 42.18
N ILE A 27 29.96 -33.83 41.78
CA ILE A 27 30.38 -33.53 40.41
C ILE A 27 29.74 -32.26 39.81
N TYR A 28 30.21 -31.10 40.26
CA TYR A 28 30.50 -29.99 39.34
C TYR A 28 31.96 -29.59 39.56
N SER A 29 32.84 -30.39 38.98
CA SER A 29 34.22 -30.03 38.72
C SER A 29 34.23 -29.00 37.59
N ASP A 30 34.67 -27.80 37.96
CA ASP A 30 35.61 -26.97 37.19
C ASP A 30 35.67 -27.22 35.68
N HIS A 31 34.90 -26.42 34.94
CA HIS A 31 35.32 -25.95 33.62
C HIS A 31 35.02 -24.45 33.55
N GLY A 32 36.02 -23.67 33.97
CA GLY A 32 36.28 -22.37 33.33
C GLY A 32 36.52 -22.60 31.85
N GLY A 33 35.45 -22.55 31.06
CA GLY A 33 35.45 -22.68 29.62
C GLY A 33 34.46 -21.68 29.03
N ASP A 34 35.01 -20.57 28.56
CA ASP A 34 34.51 -19.74 27.47
C ASP A 34 33.01 -19.37 27.50
N LEU A 35 32.67 -18.33 28.28
CA LEU A 35 31.41 -17.58 28.12
C LEU A 35 31.41 -16.70 26.85
N THR A 36 32.39 -16.85 25.95
CA THR A 36 32.55 -16.03 24.74
C THR A 36 32.18 -16.73 23.43
N GLU A 37 31.88 -18.03 23.43
CA GLU A 37 31.56 -18.76 22.20
C GLU A 37 30.05 -18.78 21.82
N THR A 38 29.14 -18.48 22.74
CA THR A 38 27.70 -18.38 22.42
C THR A 38 27.28 -17.05 21.78
N GLU A 39 28.15 -16.03 21.78
CA GLU A 39 27.82 -14.72 21.20
C GLU A 39 28.25 -14.56 19.73
N GLN A 40 28.97 -15.55 19.17
CA GLN A 40 29.47 -15.50 17.79
C GLN A 40 28.71 -16.41 16.80
N VAL A 41 27.67 -17.12 17.24
CA VAL A 41 26.83 -17.90 16.34
C VAL A 41 25.82 -16.97 15.65
N ALA A 42 26.27 -16.42 14.52
CA ALA A 42 25.50 -15.87 13.41
C ALA A 42 24.79 -14.53 13.65
N GLU A 43 25.54 -13.43 13.49
CA GLU A 43 25.06 -12.30 12.67
C GLU A 43 24.78 -12.83 11.26
N SER A 44 23.63 -13.50 11.09
CA SER A 44 23.25 -14.07 9.81
C SER A 44 23.02 -12.94 8.80
N PRO A 45 23.32 -13.15 7.50
CA PRO A 45 22.95 -12.22 6.43
C PRO A 45 21.45 -11.89 6.39
N GLN A 46 20.61 -12.66 7.12
CA GLN A 46 19.19 -12.41 7.30
C GLN A 46 18.90 -11.33 8.36
N ALA A 47 19.72 -11.19 9.40
CA ALA A 47 19.60 -10.13 10.40
C ALA A 47 19.92 -8.75 9.77
N GLU A 48 21.02 -8.64 9.04
CA GLU A 48 21.39 -7.42 8.31
C GLU A 48 20.36 -7.05 7.23
N ARG A 49 19.88 -8.04 6.46
CA ARG A 49 18.79 -7.84 5.47
C ARG A 49 17.50 -7.35 6.13
N ARG A 50 17.17 -7.81 7.35
CA ARG A 50 16.01 -7.33 8.11
C ARG A 50 16.23 -5.89 8.59
N SER A 51 17.42 -5.55 9.07
CA SER A 51 17.76 -4.20 9.53
C SER A 51 17.71 -3.18 8.39
N LEU A 52 18.30 -3.49 7.23
CA LEU A 52 18.22 -2.63 6.05
C LEU A 52 16.77 -2.49 5.57
N GLN A 53 15.99 -3.58 5.56
CA GLN A 53 14.57 -3.50 5.18
C GLN A 53 13.77 -2.59 6.12
N VAL A 54 14.02 -2.67 7.44
CA VAL A 54 13.38 -1.79 8.42
C VAL A 54 13.81 -0.33 8.23
N LEU A 55 15.08 -0.07 7.91
CA LEU A 55 15.57 1.26 7.58
C LEU A 55 14.88 1.84 6.34
N PHE A 56 14.78 1.06 5.26
CA PHE A 56 14.07 1.48 4.04
C PHE A 56 12.58 1.72 4.30
N ILE A 57 11.93 0.86 5.10
CA ILE A 57 10.53 1.08 5.50
C ILE A 57 10.42 2.38 6.31
N ALA A 58 11.31 2.61 7.28
CA ALA A 58 11.28 3.82 8.10
C ALA A 58 11.51 5.10 7.26
N PHE A 59 12.43 5.05 6.30
CA PHE A 59 12.70 6.16 5.39
C PHE A 59 11.53 6.42 4.44
N VAL A 60 11.03 5.41 3.74
CA VAL A 60 9.94 5.54 2.76
C VAL A 60 8.60 5.86 3.42
N SER A 61 8.39 5.41 4.66
CA SER A 61 7.17 5.71 5.42
C SER A 61 7.28 7.03 6.20
N SER A 62 8.36 7.78 6.04
CA SER A 62 8.50 9.08 6.68
C SER A 62 7.55 10.09 6.05
N TRP A 63 6.95 10.93 6.91
CA TRP A 63 6.01 11.97 6.46
C TRP A 63 6.68 12.98 5.51
N GLN A 64 7.98 13.24 5.71
CA GLN A 64 8.77 14.12 4.85
C GLN A 64 8.91 13.54 3.43
N PHE A 65 9.18 12.24 3.31
CA PHE A 65 9.30 11.58 2.02
C PHE A 65 7.98 11.59 1.25
N ASP A 66 6.87 11.25 1.92
CA ASP A 66 5.55 11.28 1.30
C ASP A 66 5.13 12.70 0.88
N THR A 67 5.43 13.71 1.71
CA THR A 67 5.16 15.12 1.39
C THR A 67 6.01 15.62 0.23
N PHE A 68 7.29 15.22 0.18
CA PHE A 68 8.20 15.55 -0.92
C PHE A 68 7.70 14.99 -2.25
N ILE A 69 7.40 13.69 -2.30
CA ILE A 69 6.86 13.04 -3.50
C ILE A 69 5.52 13.65 -3.91
N LEU A 70 4.63 13.92 -2.94
CA LEU A 70 3.34 14.55 -3.22
C LEU A 70 3.54 15.93 -3.87
N THR A 71 4.48 16.73 -3.33
CA THR A 71 4.82 18.05 -3.88
C THR A 71 5.35 17.93 -5.30
N LEU A 72 6.28 17.01 -5.56
CA LEU A 72 6.79 16.76 -6.92
C LEU A 72 5.68 16.32 -7.89
N THR A 73 4.74 15.50 -7.42
CA THR A 73 3.58 15.06 -8.21
C THR A 73 2.67 16.25 -8.55
N LEU A 74 2.45 17.17 -7.60
CA LEU A 74 1.68 18.39 -7.84
C LEU A 74 2.38 19.34 -8.80
N ILE A 75 3.70 19.53 -8.65
CA ILE A 75 4.48 20.34 -9.60
C ILE A 75 4.41 19.72 -11.01
N ASN A 76 4.56 18.39 -11.15
CA ASN A 76 4.39 17.70 -12.44
C ASN A 76 3.00 17.95 -13.05
N ALA A 77 1.95 17.91 -12.24
CA ALA A 77 0.59 18.19 -12.69
C ALA A 77 0.43 19.63 -13.19
N ILE A 78 1.06 20.60 -12.52
CA ILE A 78 1.06 22.00 -12.94
C ILE A 78 1.83 22.16 -14.25
N THR A 79 3.00 21.53 -14.39
CA THR A 79 3.77 21.57 -15.64
C THR A 79 2.95 21.01 -16.81
N LEU A 80 2.16 19.98 -16.57
CA LEU A 80 1.25 19.45 -17.59
C LEU A 80 0.08 20.40 -17.90
N ALA A 81 -0.46 21.10 -16.90
CA ALA A 81 -1.52 22.08 -17.14
C ALA A 81 -1.04 23.29 -17.97
N MET A 82 0.26 23.56 -17.95
CA MET A 82 0.90 24.58 -18.78
C MET A 82 1.18 24.11 -20.22
N ASP A 83 1.03 22.82 -20.51
CA ASP A 83 1.18 22.25 -21.85
C ASP A 83 0.03 22.75 -22.74
N SER A 84 0.30 23.81 -23.51
CA SER A 84 -0.64 24.42 -24.46
C SER A 84 -0.16 24.21 -25.89
N PRO A 85 -1.04 23.88 -26.84
CA PRO A 85 -0.69 23.77 -28.26
C PRO A 85 -0.06 25.04 -28.86
N SER A 86 -0.25 26.20 -28.25
CA SER A 86 0.32 27.49 -28.67
C SER A 86 1.51 27.94 -27.82
N ALA A 87 2.11 27.05 -27.02
CA ALA A 87 3.23 27.37 -26.15
C ALA A 87 4.52 27.63 -26.96
N ASN A 88 5.41 28.44 -26.38
CA ASN A 88 6.73 28.71 -26.95
C ASN A 88 7.54 27.39 -27.07
N PRO A 89 8.34 27.20 -28.13
CA PRO A 89 9.09 25.96 -28.34
C PRO A 89 10.08 25.67 -27.20
N THR A 90 10.71 26.71 -26.63
CA THR A 90 11.58 26.56 -25.45
C THR A 90 10.82 26.07 -24.21
N LEU A 91 9.56 26.48 -24.03
CA LEU A 91 8.75 26.01 -22.91
C LEU A 91 8.42 24.52 -23.07
N LEU A 92 8.10 24.07 -24.28
CA LEU A 92 7.83 22.66 -24.58
C LEU A 92 9.05 21.77 -24.28
N GLU A 93 10.25 22.19 -24.68
CA GLU A 93 11.50 21.46 -24.40
C GLU A 93 11.76 21.35 -22.89
N VAL A 94 11.56 22.45 -22.13
CA VAL A 94 11.69 22.42 -20.67
C VAL A 94 10.66 21.49 -20.02
N LEU A 95 9.41 21.51 -20.49
CA LEU A 95 8.34 20.64 -20.00
C LEU A 95 8.65 19.15 -20.24
N GLU A 96 9.22 18.81 -21.40
CA GLU A 96 9.64 17.45 -21.74
C GLU A 96 10.79 16.97 -20.83
N VAL A 97 11.81 17.81 -20.61
CA VAL A 97 12.90 17.51 -19.67
C VAL A 97 12.38 17.32 -18.26
N CYS A 98 11.49 18.20 -17.80
CA CYS A 98 10.85 18.07 -16.49
C CYS A 98 10.09 16.74 -16.37
N GLU A 99 9.30 16.37 -17.38
CA GLU A 99 8.57 15.11 -17.39
C GLU A 99 9.49 13.89 -17.23
N MET A 100 10.62 13.88 -17.94
CA MET A 100 11.63 12.82 -17.82
C MET A 100 12.25 12.76 -16.42
N VAL A 101 12.60 13.92 -15.84
CA VAL A 101 13.15 14.00 -14.48
C VAL A 101 12.14 13.47 -13.45
N PHE A 102 10.88 13.86 -13.54
CA PHE A 102 9.83 13.37 -12.64
C PHE A 102 9.61 11.86 -12.78
N LEU A 103 9.62 11.33 -14.01
CA LEU A 103 9.51 9.89 -14.25
C LEU A 103 10.64 9.11 -13.58
N ILE A 104 11.89 9.59 -13.66
CA ILE A 104 13.04 8.97 -13.02
C ILE A 104 12.87 8.96 -11.49
N ILE A 105 12.48 10.10 -10.89
CA ILE A 105 12.26 10.20 -9.44
C ILE A 105 11.15 9.23 -8.97
N PHE A 106 10.03 9.17 -9.69
CA PHE A 106 8.94 8.23 -9.34
C PHE A 106 9.34 6.77 -9.55
N THR A 107 10.20 6.48 -10.51
CA THR A 107 10.75 5.14 -10.69
C THR A 107 11.58 4.73 -9.48
N ILE A 108 12.45 5.64 -8.99
CA ILE A 108 13.25 5.40 -7.78
C ILE A 108 12.34 5.20 -6.57
N GLU A 109 11.34 6.06 -6.37
CA GLU A 109 10.34 5.92 -5.30
C GLU A 109 9.66 4.53 -5.34
N MET A 110 9.21 4.11 -6.54
CA MET A 110 8.55 2.82 -6.74
C MET A 110 9.48 1.65 -6.40
N LEU A 111 10.74 1.70 -6.85
CA LEU A 111 11.74 0.67 -6.54
C LEU A 111 12.05 0.61 -5.03
N LEU A 112 12.17 1.75 -4.36
CA LEU A 112 12.39 1.82 -2.91
C LEU A 112 11.21 1.17 -2.15
N LYS A 113 9.96 1.47 -2.54
CA LYS A 113 8.77 0.82 -1.97
C LYS A 113 8.73 -0.68 -2.26
N LEU A 114 9.12 -1.10 -3.47
CA LEU A 114 9.14 -2.51 -3.85
C LEU A 114 10.13 -3.30 -3.00
N ILE A 115 11.32 -2.74 -2.74
CA ILE A 115 12.33 -3.34 -1.87
C ILE A 115 11.83 -3.38 -0.41
N ALA A 116 11.22 -2.29 0.07
CA ALA A 116 10.71 -2.16 1.43
C ALA A 116 9.57 -3.17 1.72
N PHE A 117 8.54 -3.22 0.86
CA PHE A 117 7.31 -3.97 1.11
C PHE A 117 7.26 -5.35 0.43
N ARG A 118 8.14 -5.62 -0.55
CA ARG A 118 8.22 -6.89 -1.29
C ARG A 118 6.85 -7.34 -1.81
N LEU A 119 6.39 -8.54 -1.48
CA LEU A 119 5.09 -9.07 -1.92
C LEU A 119 3.89 -8.32 -1.32
N LYS A 120 4.05 -7.61 -0.19
CA LYS A 120 2.96 -6.79 0.37
C LYS A 120 2.70 -5.54 -0.49
N TYR A 121 3.66 -5.11 -1.31
CA TYR A 121 3.50 -3.98 -2.23
C TYR A 121 2.29 -4.18 -3.15
N PHE A 122 2.14 -5.37 -3.73
CA PHE A 122 1.08 -5.71 -4.70
C PHE A 122 -0.30 -5.92 -4.07
N LYS A 123 -0.42 -5.92 -2.74
CA LYS A 123 -1.73 -6.02 -2.07
C LYS A 123 -2.44 -4.69 -1.95
N ASP A 124 -1.72 -3.56 -2.07
CA ASP A 124 -2.33 -2.23 -2.02
C ASP A 124 -2.62 -1.71 -3.43
N GLY A 125 -3.89 -1.42 -3.72
CA GLY A 125 -4.31 -0.87 -5.02
C GLY A 125 -3.63 0.45 -5.38
N TRP A 126 -3.23 1.26 -4.39
CA TRP A 126 -2.52 2.53 -4.63
C TRP A 126 -1.07 2.33 -5.05
N ASN A 127 -0.43 1.25 -4.60
CA ASN A 127 0.89 0.86 -5.08
C ASN A 127 0.81 0.27 -6.50
N TRP A 128 -0.29 -0.41 -6.82
CA TRP A 128 -0.54 -0.89 -8.18
C TRP A 128 -0.71 0.25 -9.18
N LEU A 129 -1.48 1.29 -8.79
CA LEU A 129 -1.63 2.56 -9.49
C LEU A 129 -0.25 3.21 -9.78
N ASP A 130 0.62 3.26 -8.77
CA ASP A 130 2.00 3.79 -8.89
C ASP A 130 2.83 3.04 -9.94
N CYS A 131 2.79 1.69 -9.89
CA CYS A 131 3.49 0.84 -10.86
C CYS A 131 3.00 1.07 -12.30
N ILE A 132 1.69 1.14 -12.52
CA ILE A 132 1.11 1.40 -13.85
C ILE A 132 1.58 2.76 -14.39
N ILE A 133 1.56 3.80 -13.56
CA ILE A 133 1.97 5.14 -13.99
C ILE A 133 3.43 5.16 -14.45
N VAL A 134 4.32 4.53 -13.69
CA VAL A 134 5.75 4.46 -14.05
C VAL A 134 5.91 3.69 -15.36
N LEU A 135 5.24 2.55 -15.51
CA LEU A 135 5.28 1.77 -16.75
C LEU A 135 4.76 2.55 -17.96
N LEU A 136 3.61 3.21 -17.85
CA LEU A 136 3.05 4.05 -18.91
C LEU A 136 3.97 5.23 -19.26
N GLY A 137 4.63 5.81 -18.25
CA GLY A 137 5.64 6.85 -18.45
C GLY A 137 6.81 6.38 -19.30
N TRP A 138 7.37 5.20 -18.98
CA TRP A 138 8.46 4.62 -19.78
C TRP A 138 8.03 4.21 -21.19
N ILE A 139 6.82 3.65 -21.36
CA ILE A 139 6.26 3.35 -22.68
C ILE A 139 6.15 4.63 -23.52
N THR A 140 5.73 5.74 -22.91
CA THR A 140 5.62 7.03 -23.59
C THR A 140 7.01 7.59 -23.95
N ALA A 141 7.99 7.49 -23.04
CA ALA A 141 9.34 7.99 -23.26
C ALA A 141 10.11 7.21 -24.35
N ILE A 142 9.94 5.89 -24.41
CA ILE A 142 10.60 5.03 -25.41
C ILE A 142 9.84 5.06 -26.75
N GLY A 143 8.52 5.21 -26.72
CA GLY A 143 7.64 5.18 -27.89
C GLY A 143 7.53 6.50 -28.65
N SER A 144 8.48 7.43 -28.50
CA SER A 144 8.45 8.83 -29.00
C SER A 144 8.28 9.00 -30.52
N GLY A 145 8.22 7.92 -31.30
CA GLY A 145 7.94 7.92 -32.74
C GLY A 145 6.49 7.58 -33.15
N VAL A 146 5.61 7.20 -32.21
CA VAL A 146 4.19 6.91 -32.49
C VAL A 146 3.33 8.05 -31.94
N ASN A 147 2.29 8.46 -32.67
CA ASN A 147 1.35 9.49 -32.22
C ASN A 147 0.50 8.98 -31.03
N LEU A 148 1.11 8.99 -29.84
CA LEU A 148 0.55 8.47 -28.60
C LEU A 148 -0.26 9.54 -27.87
N SER A 149 -1.12 10.25 -28.59
CA SER A 149 -2.04 11.24 -28.01
C SER A 149 -2.91 10.66 -26.89
N ALA A 150 -3.25 9.37 -26.98
CA ALA A 150 -3.93 8.65 -25.90
C ALA A 150 -3.06 8.49 -24.64
N LEU A 151 -1.74 8.32 -24.77
CA LEU A 151 -0.86 8.20 -23.60
C LEU A 151 -0.69 9.52 -22.85
N ARG A 152 -0.84 10.66 -23.55
CA ARG A 152 -0.93 11.97 -22.90
C ARG A 152 -2.11 12.04 -21.93
N ALA A 153 -3.25 11.41 -22.25
CA ALA A 153 -4.40 11.36 -21.36
C ALA A 153 -4.10 10.60 -20.06
N PHE A 154 -3.27 9.55 -20.11
CA PHE A 154 -2.89 8.78 -18.92
C PHE A 154 -2.05 9.56 -17.91
N ARG A 155 -1.47 10.70 -18.29
CA ARG A 155 -0.83 11.60 -17.32
C ARG A 155 -1.81 12.08 -16.23
N ILE A 156 -3.13 12.06 -16.48
CA ILE A 156 -4.14 12.32 -15.44
C ILE A 156 -4.05 11.36 -14.24
N PHE A 157 -3.56 10.13 -14.47
CA PHE A 157 -3.35 9.17 -13.38
C PHE A 157 -2.30 9.67 -12.39
N ARG A 158 -1.32 10.49 -12.81
CA ARG A 158 -0.35 11.12 -11.90
C ARG A 158 -1.03 12.02 -10.87
N VAL A 159 -2.05 12.78 -11.29
CA VAL A 159 -2.87 13.58 -10.38
C VAL A 159 -3.64 12.66 -9.42
N ILE A 160 -4.20 11.56 -9.94
CA ILE A 160 -4.90 10.55 -9.15
C ILE A 160 -3.96 9.88 -8.13
N LYS A 161 -2.68 9.66 -8.45
CA LYS A 161 -1.69 9.15 -7.48
C LYS A 161 -1.60 10.03 -6.23
N GLY A 162 -1.66 11.36 -6.38
CA GLY A 162 -1.65 12.30 -5.26
C GLY A 162 -2.78 12.05 -4.26
N VAL A 163 -3.95 11.62 -4.75
CA VAL A 163 -5.13 11.27 -3.92
C VAL A 163 -4.82 10.12 -2.97
N GLY A 164 -4.03 9.14 -3.40
CA GLY A 164 -3.64 7.98 -2.59
C GLY A 164 -2.66 8.31 -1.47
N LYS A 165 -1.89 9.38 -1.64
CA LYS A 165 -0.91 9.87 -0.66
C LYS A 165 -1.55 10.69 0.46
N VAL A 166 -2.72 11.27 0.22
CA VAL A 166 -3.46 12.02 1.23
C VAL A 166 -4.52 11.13 1.88
N GLY A 167 -4.32 10.76 3.15
CA GLY A 167 -5.19 9.83 3.87
C GLY A 167 -6.68 10.21 3.90
N GLY A 168 -6.98 11.51 4.02
CA GLY A 168 -8.35 12.03 3.94
C GLY A 168 -9.00 11.76 2.58
N LEU A 169 -8.30 12.07 1.49
CA LEU A 169 -8.78 11.82 0.13
C LEU A 169 -8.91 10.33 -0.17
N ARG A 170 -7.98 9.50 0.30
CA ARG A 170 -8.06 8.03 0.19
C ARG A 170 -9.34 7.49 0.84
N THR A 171 -9.73 8.06 1.97
CA THR A 171 -10.97 7.68 2.68
C THR A 171 -12.20 8.09 1.87
N LEU A 172 -12.20 9.30 1.31
CA LEU A 172 -13.27 9.77 0.43
C LEU A 172 -13.43 8.88 -0.81
N VAL A 173 -12.33 8.56 -1.49
CA VAL A 173 -12.36 7.66 -2.65
C VAL A 173 -12.89 6.27 -2.28
N ARG A 174 -12.49 5.73 -1.13
CA ARG A 174 -13.03 4.45 -0.65
C ARG A 174 -14.52 4.52 -0.39
N ALA A 175 -15.02 5.58 0.22
CA ALA A 175 -16.45 5.79 0.46
C ALA A 175 -17.23 5.91 -0.86
N LEU A 176 -16.68 6.64 -1.84
CA LEU A 176 -17.24 6.77 -3.18
C LEU A 176 -17.31 5.41 -3.89
N LEU A 177 -16.20 4.66 -3.89
CA LEU A 177 -16.14 3.33 -4.49
C LEU A 177 -17.05 2.32 -3.79
N ALA A 178 -17.23 2.42 -2.47
CA ALA A 178 -18.16 1.58 -1.72
C ALA A 178 -19.63 1.85 -2.10
N SER A 179 -19.94 3.10 -2.47
CA SER A 179 -21.28 3.52 -2.89
C SER A 179 -21.55 3.27 -4.38
N ALA A 180 -20.50 3.10 -5.19
CA ALA A 180 -20.59 2.92 -6.64
C ALA A 180 -21.52 1.76 -7.07
N PRO A 181 -21.50 0.57 -6.44
CA PRO A 181 -22.40 -0.53 -6.83
C PRO A 181 -23.88 -0.18 -6.68
N GLN A 182 -24.24 0.59 -5.65
CA GLN A 182 -25.61 1.04 -5.43
C GLN A 182 -26.02 2.08 -6.47
N LEU A 183 -25.10 3.00 -6.81
CA LEU A 183 -25.32 3.98 -7.85
C LEU A 183 -25.58 3.33 -9.21
N VAL A 184 -24.86 2.24 -9.55
CA VAL A 184 -25.08 1.50 -10.81
C VAL A 184 -26.50 0.96 -10.90
N GLN A 185 -27.09 0.49 -9.79
CA GLN A 185 -28.47 0.02 -9.78
C GLN A 185 -29.45 1.16 -10.09
N VAL A 186 -29.26 2.32 -9.48
CA VAL A 186 -30.08 3.51 -9.74
C VAL A 186 -29.90 4.00 -11.18
N LEU A 187 -28.67 4.00 -11.71
CA LEU A 187 -28.37 4.36 -13.09
C LEU A 187 -29.07 3.43 -14.09
N PHE A 188 -29.15 2.13 -13.80
CA PHE A 188 -29.85 1.18 -14.65
C PHE A 188 -31.35 1.52 -14.77
N VAL A 189 -31.99 1.81 -13.64
CA VAL A 189 -33.40 2.24 -13.61
C VAL A 189 -33.58 3.57 -14.35
N LEU A 190 -32.69 4.54 -14.12
CA LEU A 190 -32.72 5.84 -14.79
C LEU A 190 -32.63 5.69 -16.32
N VAL A 191 -31.69 4.88 -16.82
CA VAL A 191 -31.54 4.60 -18.25
C VAL A 191 -32.79 3.93 -18.81
N PHE A 192 -33.38 2.97 -18.09
CA PHE A 192 -34.64 2.34 -18.50
C PHE A 192 -35.76 3.37 -18.70
N PHE A 193 -35.94 4.30 -17.75
CA PHE A 193 -36.94 5.37 -17.89
C PHE A 193 -36.65 6.30 -19.07
N ILE A 194 -35.38 6.70 -19.25
CA ILE A 194 -34.98 7.55 -20.38
C ILE A 194 -35.33 6.86 -21.71
N VAL A 195 -35.09 5.56 -21.85
CA VAL A 195 -35.41 4.80 -23.06
C VAL A 195 -36.93 4.75 -23.31
N VAL A 196 -37.74 4.47 -22.29
CA VAL A 196 -39.20 4.44 -22.45
C VAL A 196 -39.73 5.80 -22.91
N PHE A 197 -39.31 6.89 -22.26
CA PHE A 197 -39.73 8.24 -22.66
C PHE A 197 -39.22 8.63 -24.04
N ALA A 198 -38.01 8.21 -24.42
CA ALA A 198 -37.48 8.44 -25.76
C ALA A 198 -38.35 7.75 -26.83
N ILE A 199 -38.76 6.49 -26.61
CA ILE A 199 -39.66 5.77 -27.53
C ILE A 199 -41.00 6.48 -27.64
N VAL A 200 -41.61 6.84 -26.51
CA VAL A 200 -42.89 7.58 -26.50
C VAL A 200 -42.75 8.91 -27.24
N GLY A 201 -41.67 9.66 -27.00
CA GLY A 201 -41.39 10.91 -27.70
C GLY A 201 -41.29 10.71 -29.21
N VAL A 202 -40.57 9.68 -29.68
CA VAL A 202 -40.53 9.35 -31.10
C VAL A 202 -41.92 9.03 -31.63
N GLN A 203 -42.73 8.21 -30.95
CA GLN A 203 -44.06 7.86 -31.44
C GLN A 203 -45.07 9.02 -31.42
N LEU A 204 -44.87 10.01 -30.56
CA LEU A 204 -45.76 11.19 -30.49
C LEU A 204 -45.40 12.27 -31.51
N PHE A 205 -44.13 12.35 -31.93
CA PHE A 205 -43.63 13.41 -32.81
C PHE A 205 -43.05 12.91 -34.15
N ALA A 206 -43.07 11.60 -34.40
CA ALA A 206 -42.86 11.02 -35.73
C ALA A 206 -44.13 11.16 -36.58
#